data_AF-A0A7Y9HUJ7-F1
#
_entry.id   AF-A0A7Y9HUJ7-F1
#
_cell.length_a   1.000
_cell.length_b   1.000
_cell.length_c   1.000
_cell.angle_alpha   90.00
_cell.angle_beta   90.00
_cell.angle_gamma   90.00
#
_symmetry.space_group_name_H-M   'P 1'
#
loop_
_entity.id
_entity.type
_entity.pdbx_description
1 polymer ?
#
loop_
_entity_poly.entity_id
_entity_poly.type
_entity_poly.pdbx_seq_one_letter_code
_entity_poly.pdbx_strand_id
1 'polypeptide(L)'
;MKVFLPPFAGFVVFALIVLLQSIVFPIHLGDMGKGNLHAFMACFYYCWPLYFITALLTQYLIVLPIWVAAHSWSMVGKDAAVTATALLCALFAGGISYIIWDKQTGWLHLANMATLMLLIQLTYWVINFFVLSFITTHKITLKPKAKPATE
;
A
#
# COMPACT_ATOMS: atom_id res chain seq x y z
N MET A 1 8.18 17.15 1.41
CA MET A 1 7.21 16.60 0.44
C MET A 1 7.61 15.26 -0.22
N LYS A 2 8.88 14.81 -0.20
CA LYS A 2 9.30 13.53 -0.83
C LYS A 2 8.65 12.26 -0.25
N VAL A 3 8.00 12.38 0.90
CA VAL A 3 7.49 11.26 1.70
C VAL A 3 6.15 10.69 1.20
N PHE A 4 5.42 11.46 0.39
CA PHE A 4 4.19 11.01 -0.28
C PHE A 4 4.43 10.50 -1.70
N LEU A 5 5.69 10.48 -2.15
CA LEU A 5 6.05 9.93 -3.45
C LEU A 5 5.69 8.43 -3.57
N PRO A 6 5.89 7.58 -2.55
CA PRO A 6 5.51 6.18 -2.63
C PRO A 6 4.01 5.92 -2.89
N PRO A 7 3.04 6.47 -2.11
CA PRO A 7 1.63 6.24 -2.40
C PRO A 7 1.22 6.88 -3.73
N PHE A 8 1.81 8.00 -4.13
CA PHE A 8 1.54 8.62 -5.43
C PHE A 8 2.00 7.74 -6.59
N ALA A 9 3.24 7.22 -6.55
CA ALA A 9 3.77 6.36 -7.59
C ALA A 9 2.96 5.06 -7.71
N GLY A 10 2.67 4.40 -6.58
CA GLY A 10 1.84 3.19 -6.55
C GLY A 10 0.44 3.44 -7.09
N PHE A 11 -0.18 4.55 -6.70
CA PHE A 11 -1.51 4.93 -7.16
C PHE A 11 -1.56 5.19 -8.67
N VAL A 12 -0.61 5.97 -9.20
CA VAL A 12 -0.55 6.29 -10.64
C VAL A 12 -0.32 5.03 -11.47
N VAL A 13 0.62 4.17 -11.08
CA VAL A 13 0.87 2.90 -11.79
C VAL A 13 -0.38 2.04 -11.81
N PHE A 14 -1.04 1.88 -10.67
CA PHE A 14 -2.24 1.07 -10.59
C PHE A 14 -3.41 1.69 -11.37
N ALA A 15 -3.58 3.02 -11.31
CA ALA A 15 -4.59 3.72 -12.11
C ALA A 15 -4.37 3.56 -13.61
N LEU A 16 -3.12 3.63 -14.09
CA LEU A 16 -2.80 3.39 -15.48
C LEU A 16 -3.12 1.96 -15.90
N ILE A 17 -2.80 0.96 -15.07
CA ILE A 17 -3.14 -0.43 -15.34
C ILE A 17 -4.66 -0.61 -15.44
N VAL A 18 -5.43 -0.04 -14.51
CA VAL A 18 -6.89 -0.12 -14.51
C VAL A 18 -7.48 0.57 -15.74
N LEU A 19 -6.97 1.75 -16.12
CA LEU A 19 -7.43 2.49 -17.29
C LEU A 19 -7.09 1.77 -18.61
N LEU A 20 -5.91 1.15 -18.73
CA LEU A 20 -5.56 0.37 -19.90
C LEU A 20 -6.37 -0.93 -19.99
N GLN A 21 -6.61 -1.57 -18.85
CA GLN A 21 -7.43 -2.77 -18.78
C GLN A 21 -8.90 -2.47 -19.11
N SER A 22 -9.44 -1.33 -18.69
CA SER A 22 -10.85 -0.98 -18.96
C SER A 22 -11.17 -0.80 -20.45
N ILE A 23 -10.14 -0.53 -21.27
CA ILE A 23 -10.28 -0.46 -22.74
C ILE A 23 -10.49 -1.85 -23.35
N VAL A 24 -9.84 -2.88 -22.80
CA VAL A 24 -9.88 -4.26 -23.31
C VAL A 24 -10.98 -5.07 -22.63
N PHE A 25 -11.20 -4.86 -21.34
CA PHE A 25 -12.18 -5.52 -20.49
C PHE A 25 -13.07 -4.45 -19.83
N PRO A 26 -14.26 -4.19 -20.37
CA PRO A 26 -15.14 -3.13 -19.87
C PRO A 26 -15.53 -3.36 -18.41
N ILE A 27 -15.19 -2.40 -17.55
CA ILE A 27 -15.45 -2.43 -16.12
C ILE A 27 -16.88 -1.94 -15.86
N HIS A 28 -17.70 -2.76 -15.20
CA HIS A 28 -19.04 -2.38 -14.79
C HIS A 28 -19.19 -2.32 -13.27
N LEU A 29 -20.14 -1.51 -12.80
CA LEU A 29 -20.43 -1.35 -11.38
C LEU A 29 -20.87 -2.67 -10.71
N GLY A 30 -21.56 -3.54 -11.48
CA GLY A 30 -21.97 -4.88 -11.04
C GLY A 30 -20.83 -5.90 -10.94
N ASP A 31 -19.59 -5.54 -11.31
CA ASP A 31 -18.42 -6.40 -11.14
C ASP A 31 -17.78 -6.25 -9.75
N MET A 32 -18.16 -5.22 -8.99
CA MET A 32 -17.71 -5.05 -7.61
C MET A 32 -18.15 -6.24 -6.74
N GLY A 33 -17.29 -6.66 -5.82
CA GLY A 33 -17.61 -7.71 -4.85
C GLY A 33 -17.50 -9.15 -5.37
N LYS A 34 -17.23 -9.39 -6.66
CA LYS A 34 -17.04 -10.75 -7.23
C LYS A 34 -15.74 -11.45 -6.83
N GLY A 35 -14.97 -10.80 -5.97
CA GLY A 35 -13.82 -11.39 -5.32
C GLY A 35 -12.65 -11.82 -6.18
N ASN A 36 -12.45 -11.15 -7.30
CA ASN A 36 -11.35 -11.38 -8.22
C ASN A 36 -10.64 -10.06 -8.56
N LEU A 37 -9.54 -10.13 -9.31
CA LEU A 37 -8.76 -8.96 -9.68
C LEU A 37 -9.60 -7.93 -10.46
N HIS A 38 -10.50 -8.39 -11.33
CA HIS A 38 -11.39 -7.51 -12.09
C HIS A 38 -12.37 -6.75 -11.18
N ALA A 39 -12.93 -7.42 -10.16
CA ALA A 39 -13.76 -6.79 -9.13
C ALA A 39 -13.00 -5.73 -8.34
N PHE A 40 -11.71 -5.99 -8.04
CA PHE A 40 -10.84 -5.04 -7.38
C PHE A 40 -10.54 -3.82 -8.27
N MET A 41 -10.28 -4.05 -9.57
CA MET A 41 -10.14 -2.97 -10.56
C MET A 41 -11.42 -2.15 -10.70
N ALA A 42 -12.60 -2.79 -10.64
CA ALA A 42 -13.89 -2.12 -10.64
C ALA A 42 -14.07 -1.24 -9.40
N CYS A 43 -13.82 -1.76 -8.20
CA CYS A 43 -13.84 -0.96 -6.98
C CYS A 43 -12.87 0.22 -7.07
N PHE A 44 -11.65 0.01 -7.56
CA PHE A 44 -10.69 1.09 -7.74
C PHE A 44 -11.19 2.14 -8.74
N TYR A 45 -11.70 1.73 -9.91
CA TYR A 45 -12.15 2.65 -10.96
C TYR A 45 -13.23 3.62 -10.47
N TYR A 46 -14.20 3.14 -9.70
CA TYR A 46 -15.29 3.98 -9.19
C TYR A 46 -14.97 4.71 -7.88
N CYS A 47 -14.12 4.15 -7.01
CA CYS A 47 -13.80 4.70 -5.70
C CYS A 47 -12.37 5.27 -5.61
N TRP A 48 -11.73 5.56 -6.75
CA TRP A 48 -10.32 5.97 -6.82
C TRP A 48 -9.95 7.15 -5.88
N PRO A 49 -10.78 8.20 -5.67
CA PRO A 49 -10.40 9.29 -4.78
C PRO A 49 -10.33 8.83 -3.33
N LEU A 50 -11.23 7.93 -2.92
CA LEU A 50 -11.26 7.35 -1.59
C LEU A 50 -9.97 6.55 -1.35
N TYR A 51 -9.61 5.67 -2.29
CA TYR A 51 -8.38 4.89 -2.20
C TYR A 51 -7.12 5.76 -2.15
N PHE A 52 -7.10 6.87 -2.89
CA PHE A 52 -5.99 7.82 -2.84
C PHE A 52 -5.86 8.48 -1.46
N ILE A 53 -6.96 8.98 -0.90
CA ILE A 53 -6.99 9.58 0.44
C ILE A 53 -6.55 8.56 1.49
N THR A 54 -7.08 7.34 1.42
CA THR A 54 -6.68 6.26 2.34
C THR A 54 -5.19 5.97 2.22
N ALA A 55 -4.63 5.90 1.01
CA ALA A 55 -3.20 5.68 0.82
C ALA A 55 -2.34 6.81 1.42
N LEU A 56 -2.76 8.07 1.28
CA LEU A 56 -2.08 9.20 1.92
C LEU A 56 -2.14 9.13 3.45
N LEU A 57 -3.30 8.79 4.01
CA LEU A 57 -3.48 8.62 5.45
C LEU A 57 -2.64 7.47 5.99
N THR A 58 -2.64 6.31 5.32
CA THR A 58 -1.80 5.16 5.68
C THR A 58 -0.32 5.54 5.64
N GLN A 59 0.11 6.28 4.61
CA GLN A 59 1.50 6.75 4.53
C GLN A 59 1.87 7.64 5.71
N TYR A 60 1.00 8.58 6.06
CA TYR A 60 1.27 9.57 7.11
C TYR A 60 1.17 8.98 8.52
N LEU A 61 0.13 8.20 8.80
CA LEU A 61 -0.20 7.70 10.15
C LEU A 61 0.51 6.40 10.50
N ILE A 62 0.87 5.58 9.51
CA ILE A 62 1.37 4.21 9.75
C ILE A 62 2.79 4.05 9.22
N VAL A 63 3.00 4.25 7.91
CA VAL A 63 4.29 3.96 7.27
C VAL A 63 5.39 4.87 7.80
N LEU A 64 5.14 6.17 7.92
CA LEU A 64 6.11 7.15 8.39
C LEU A 64 6.57 6.90 9.83
N PRO A 65 5.68 6.78 10.83
CA PRO A 65 6.07 6.49 12.20
C PRO A 65 6.87 5.20 12.32
N ILE A 66 6.46 4.15 11.61
CA ILE A 66 7.18 2.86 11.60
C ILE A 66 8.57 3.03 10.97
N TRP A 67 8.70 3.79 9.88
CA TRP A 67 9.99 4.05 9.25
C TRP A 67 10.95 4.83 10.16
N VAL A 68 10.45 5.83 10.88
CA VAL A 68 11.25 6.62 11.83
C VAL A 68 11.65 5.78 13.05
N ALA A 69 10.72 4.99 13.60
CA ALA A 69 11.01 4.07 14.70
C ALA A 69 12.00 2.97 14.29
N ALA A 70 11.89 2.45 13.06
CA ALA A 70 12.81 1.44 12.56
C ALA A 70 14.26 1.94 12.51
N HIS A 71 14.51 3.25 12.36
CA HIS A 71 15.88 3.79 12.38
C HIS A 71 16.55 3.73 13.76
N SER A 72 15.78 3.69 14.85
CA SER A 72 16.31 3.56 16.22
C SER A 72 16.35 2.10 16.70
N TRP A 73 15.82 1.15 15.93
CA TRP A 73 15.76 -0.26 16.32
C TRP A 73 16.96 -1.08 15.83
N SER A 74 17.34 -2.06 16.64
CA SER A 74 18.30 -3.12 16.25
C SER A 74 17.74 -3.95 15.10
N MET A 75 18.59 -4.72 14.39
CA MET A 75 18.14 -5.58 13.28
C MET A 75 17.01 -6.53 13.71
N VAL A 76 17.11 -7.10 14.91
CA VAL A 76 16.06 -7.97 15.49
C VAL A 76 14.74 -7.22 15.70
N GLY A 77 14.79 -5.97 16.16
CA GLY A 77 13.58 -5.14 16.32
C GLY A 77 12.91 -4.80 14.99
N LYS A 78 13.70 -4.61 13.93
CA LYS A 78 13.19 -4.38 12.56
C LYS A 78 12.47 -5.62 12.03
N ASP A 79 13.05 -6.80 12.18
CA ASP A 79 12.44 -8.06 11.71
C ASP A 79 11.14 -8.37 12.47
N ALA A 80 11.11 -8.13 13.78
CA ALA A 80 9.90 -8.27 14.58
C ALA A 80 8.77 -7.33 14.12
N ALA A 81 9.10 -6.08 13.78
CA ALA A 81 8.12 -5.11 13.30
C ALA A 81 7.58 -5.44 11.90
N VAL A 82 8.44 -5.92 10.99
CA VAL A 82 8.01 -6.40 9.67
C VAL A 82 7.07 -7.60 9.84
N THR A 83 7.42 -8.54 10.71
CA THR A 83 6.59 -9.72 11.00
C THR A 83 5.24 -9.32 11.60
N ALA A 84 5.22 -8.44 12.59
CA ALA A 84 3.99 -7.93 13.20
C ALA A 84 3.10 -7.20 12.18
N THR A 85 3.69 -6.41 11.29
CA THR A 85 2.98 -5.73 10.21
C THR A 85 2.38 -6.71 9.21
N ALA A 86 3.15 -7.73 8.81
CA ALA A 86 2.66 -8.77 7.91
C ALA A 86 1.49 -9.58 8.51
N LEU A 87 1.57 -9.91 9.81
CA LEU A 87 0.49 -10.57 10.54
C LEU A 87 -0.77 -9.69 10.62
N LEU A 88 -0.60 -8.40 10.89
CA LEU A 88 -1.70 -7.44 10.94
C LEU A 88 -2.36 -7.31 9.55
N CYS A 89 -1.57 -7.26 8.48
CA CYS A 89 -2.06 -7.30 7.11
C CYS A 89 -2.85 -8.59 6.81
N ALA A 90 -2.35 -9.74 7.25
CA ALA A 90 -3.05 -11.03 7.09
C ALA A 90 -4.39 -11.05 7.82
N LEU A 91 -4.44 -10.51 9.05
CA LEU A 91 -5.68 -10.38 9.82
C LEU A 91 -6.69 -9.46 9.14
N PHE A 92 -6.26 -8.29 8.66
CA PHE A 92 -7.15 -7.37 7.95
C PHE A 92 -7.61 -7.94 6.60
N ALA A 93 -6.71 -8.57 5.84
CA ALA A 93 -7.05 -9.22 4.58
C ALA A 93 -8.07 -10.34 4.79
N GLY A 94 -7.86 -11.20 5.80
CA GLY A 94 -8.79 -12.25 6.18
C GLY A 94 -10.14 -11.71 6.66
N GLY A 95 -10.12 -10.70 7.54
CA GLY A 95 -11.34 -10.07 8.08
C GLY A 95 -12.19 -9.38 7.02
N ILE A 96 -11.59 -8.59 6.15
CA ILE A 96 -12.28 -7.93 5.03
C ILE A 96 -12.83 -8.98 4.06
N SER A 97 -12.03 -10.00 3.73
CA SER A 97 -12.47 -11.06 2.84
C SER A 97 -13.64 -11.84 3.44
N TYR A 98 -13.64 -12.09 4.75
CA TYR A 98 -14.75 -12.76 5.44
C TYR A 98 -16.03 -11.93 5.42
N ILE A 99 -15.94 -10.61 5.55
CA ILE A 99 -17.11 -9.70 5.47
C ILE A 99 -17.70 -9.67 4.07
N ILE A 100 -16.85 -9.69 3.03
CA ILE A 100 -17.28 -9.62 1.63
C ILE A 100 -17.75 -11.00 1.11
N TRP A 101 -17.31 -12.08 1.75
CA TRP A 101 -17.52 -13.44 1.26
C TRP A 101 -19.00 -13.84 1.26
N ASP A 102 -19.46 -14.29 0.09
CA ASP A 102 -20.73 -14.98 -0.05
C ASP A 102 -20.56 -16.46 0.29
N LYS A 103 -21.29 -16.92 1.31
CA LYS A 103 -21.30 -18.32 1.76
C LYS A 103 -21.62 -19.32 0.64
N GLN A 104 -22.33 -18.90 -0.41
CA GLN A 104 -22.67 -19.75 -1.56
C GLN A 104 -21.46 -20.09 -2.45
N THR A 105 -20.43 -19.25 -2.47
CA THR A 105 -19.23 -19.43 -3.33
C THR A 105 -18.19 -20.39 -2.75
N GLY A 106 -18.36 -20.83 -1.50
CA GLY A 106 -17.50 -21.82 -0.85
C GLY A 106 -16.18 -21.26 -0.30
N TRP A 107 -15.52 -22.06 0.53
CA TRP A 107 -14.31 -21.67 1.29
C TRP A 107 -13.09 -21.36 0.42
N LEU A 108 -12.99 -21.98 -0.76
CA LEU A 108 -11.88 -21.73 -1.69
C LEU A 108 -11.90 -20.28 -2.22
N HIS A 109 -13.09 -19.73 -2.46
CA HIS A 109 -13.24 -18.35 -2.90
C HIS A 109 -12.79 -17.35 -1.82
N LEU A 110 -13.15 -17.62 -0.55
CA LEU A 110 -12.68 -16.84 0.59
C LEU A 110 -11.14 -16.85 0.70
N ALA A 111 -10.51 -18.02 0.55
CA ALA A 111 -9.05 -18.14 0.61
C ALA A 111 -8.36 -17.37 -0.52
N ASN A 112 -8.90 -17.43 -1.74
CA ASN A 112 -8.36 -16.70 -2.89
C ASN A 112 -8.52 -15.18 -2.71
N MET A 113 -9.66 -14.72 -2.21
CA MET A 113 -9.91 -13.33 -1.84
C MET A 113 -8.92 -12.81 -0.81
N ALA A 114 -8.76 -13.55 0.29
CA ALA A 114 -7.84 -13.19 1.38
C ALA A 114 -6.39 -13.14 0.89
N THR A 115 -6.00 -14.11 0.07
CA THR A 115 -4.67 -14.17 -0.53
C THR A 115 -4.43 -12.98 -1.46
N LEU A 116 -5.39 -12.62 -2.30
CA LEU A 116 -5.30 -11.46 -3.20
C LEU A 116 -5.14 -10.16 -2.41
N MET A 117 -5.97 -9.96 -1.38
CA MET A 117 -5.91 -8.76 -0.52
C MET A 117 -4.58 -8.67 0.25
N LEU A 118 -4.10 -9.81 0.77
CA LEU A 118 -2.80 -9.90 1.43
C LEU A 118 -1.65 -9.55 0.48
N LEU A 119 -1.68 -10.10 -0.75
CA LEU A 119 -0.65 -9.84 -1.76
C LEU A 119 -0.58 -8.36 -2.13
N ILE A 120 -1.74 -7.71 -2.29
CA ILE A 120 -1.81 -6.26 -2.58
C ILE A 120 -1.22 -5.47 -1.41
N GLN A 121 -1.59 -5.78 -0.17
CA GLN A 121 -1.06 -5.08 1.01
C GLN A 121 0.45 -5.27 1.17
N LEU A 122 0.96 -6.49 1.02
CA LEU A 122 2.41 -6.77 1.09
C LEU A 122 3.18 -6.08 -0.02
N THR A 123 2.66 -6.09 -1.24
CA THR A 123 3.27 -5.38 -2.38
C THR A 123 3.34 -3.88 -2.12
N TYR A 124 2.28 -3.28 -1.57
CA TYR A 124 2.28 -1.89 -1.14
C TYR A 124 3.39 -1.61 -0.12
N TRP A 125 3.53 -2.45 0.91
CA TRP A 125 4.60 -2.29 1.91
C TRP A 125 6.00 -2.38 1.31
N VAL A 126 6.24 -3.35 0.42
CA VAL A 126 7.53 -3.52 -0.27
C VAL A 126 7.87 -2.28 -1.09
N ILE A 127 6.93 -1.76 -1.88
CA ILE A 127 7.14 -0.54 -2.68
C ILE A 127 7.44 0.65 -1.77
N ASN A 128 6.70 0.80 -0.67
CA ASN A 128 6.91 1.90 0.28
C ASN A 128 8.31 1.87 0.89
N PHE A 129 8.72 0.71 1.43
CA PHE A 129 10.05 0.57 2.02
C PHE A 129 11.16 0.74 0.98
N PHE A 130 10.97 0.24 -0.23
CA PHE A 130 11.93 0.39 -1.32
C PHE A 130 12.13 1.87 -1.69
N VAL A 131 11.05 2.62 -1.91
CA VAL A 131 11.12 4.04 -2.27
C VAL A 131 11.67 4.87 -1.10
N LEU A 132 11.26 4.60 0.14
CA LEU A 132 11.78 5.30 1.32
C LEU A 132 13.27 5.02 1.55
N SER A 133 13.72 3.79 1.28
CA SER A 133 15.14 3.42 1.30
C SER A 133 15.90 4.22 0.25
N PHE A 134 15.40 4.28 -0.99
CA PHE A 134 16.03 5.06 -2.06
C PHE A 134 16.14 6.55 -1.69
N ILE A 135 15.08 7.14 -1.12
CA ILE A 135 15.08 8.54 -0.66
C ILE A 135 16.09 8.78 0.47
N THR A 136 16.23 7.81 1.38
CA THR A 136 17.10 7.93 2.56
C THR A 136 18.58 7.72 2.20
N THR A 137 18.88 6.73 1.34
CA THR A 137 20.23 6.48 0.80
C THR A 137 20.66 7.62 -0.12
N HIS A 138 19.73 8.28 -0.83
CA HIS A 138 19.98 9.51 -1.58
C HIS A 138 19.80 10.81 -0.77
N LYS A 139 20.02 10.81 0.55
CA LYS A 139 20.58 12.03 1.19
C LYS A 139 22.01 12.18 0.66
N ILE A 140 22.24 12.68 -0.56
CA ILE A 140 22.46 14.12 -0.81
C ILE A 140 22.88 14.80 0.49
N THR A 141 24.20 14.86 0.67
CA THR A 141 24.90 15.80 1.53
C THR A 141 24.37 17.20 1.25
N LEU A 142 23.30 17.62 1.92
CA LEU A 142 22.98 19.03 2.03
C LEU A 142 24.10 19.60 2.90
N LYS A 143 25.11 20.19 2.25
CA LYS A 143 26.17 20.95 2.92
C LYS A 143 25.51 21.82 4.02
N PRO A 144 26.04 21.81 5.25
CA PRO A 144 25.59 22.75 6.26
C PRO A 144 25.75 24.15 5.67
N LYS A 145 24.65 24.90 5.63
CA LYS A 145 24.68 26.32 5.26
C LYS A 145 25.66 26.97 6.25
N ALA A 146 26.79 27.45 5.73
CA ALA A 146 27.81 28.10 6.54
C ALA A 146 27.16 29.20 7.36
N LYS A 147 27.40 29.15 8.67
CA LYS A 147 27.04 30.20 9.62
C LYS A 147 27.64 31.52 9.11
N PRO A 148 26.87 32.59 8.85
CA PRO A 148 27.49 33.88 8.61
C PRO A 148 28.25 34.26 9.87
N ALA A 149 29.53 34.59 9.68
CA ALA A 149 30.38 35.12 10.73
C ALA A 149 29.70 36.37 11.31
N THR A 150 29.56 36.38 12.63
CA THR A 150 29.40 37.57 13.44
C THR A 150 30.61 38.47 13.22
N GLU A 151 30.39 39.67 12.70
CA GLU A 151 31.15 40.88 13.02
C GLU A 151 30.15 42.04 13.19
#